data_AF-X0XWB1-F1
#
_entry.id   AF-X0XWB1-F1
#
_cell.length_a   1.000
_cell.length_b   1.000
_cell.length_c   1.000
_cell.angle_alpha   90.00
_cell.angle_beta   90.00
_cell.angle_gamma   90.00
#
_symmetry.space_group_name_H-M   'P 1'
#
loop_
_entity.id
_entity.type
_entity.pdbx_description
1 polymer ?
#
loop_
_entity_poly.entity_id
_entity_poly.type
_entity_poly.pdbx_seq_one_letter_code
_entity_poly.pdbx_strand_id
1 'polypeptide(L)'
;VVFDKIKYNDDFICRLFPSTLDVLFAFGNDAAAQLLVPELDQYHYSTNLAALRYLIDSYDSGFWGSSIYNMWLDSIRTLNPPLDVENLPKFMKTGAWWQQKMNTQLASWTELRHDNLLYAKQSYTAGYPCSYPCGYVEPFPELYQGLSELAKTARDKFANISFSDSSLKTDILDYYDMLENITNTLATIAQKELDGEPPNSDEISFMQEMIFRSGYGVMDGWYIKLLYGPSYTVPRWS
;
A
#
# COMPACT_ATOMS: atom_id res chain seq x y z
N VAL A 1 12.85 -9.49 -14.90
CA VAL A 1 13.31 -10.25 -16.10
C VAL A 1 14.47 -11.16 -15.69
N VAL A 2 14.59 -12.40 -16.17
CA VAL A 2 15.69 -13.32 -15.75
C VAL A 2 16.38 -13.96 -16.97
N PHE A 3 17.51 -14.62 -16.74
CA PHE A 3 18.45 -15.18 -17.72
C PHE A 3 17.81 -15.75 -19.00
N ASP A 4 16.78 -16.58 -18.89
CA ASP A 4 16.15 -17.23 -20.05
C ASP A 4 15.33 -16.28 -20.94
N LYS A 5 15.07 -15.05 -20.47
CA LYS A 5 14.31 -14.01 -21.17
C LYS A 5 15.17 -12.90 -21.76
N ILE A 6 16.48 -12.87 -21.48
CA ILE A 6 17.36 -11.79 -21.93
C ILE A 6 18.24 -12.31 -23.06
N LYS A 7 18.05 -11.75 -24.25
CA LYS A 7 18.89 -12.00 -25.42
C LYS A 7 19.52 -10.70 -25.88
N TYR A 8 20.83 -10.72 -26.09
CA TYR A 8 21.58 -9.58 -26.58
C TYR A 8 22.68 -10.09 -27.53
N ASN A 9 22.73 -9.54 -28.76
CA ASN A 9 23.66 -9.97 -29.81
C ASN A 9 23.68 -11.50 -30.02
N ASP A 10 22.49 -12.11 -30.13
CA ASP A 10 22.28 -13.56 -30.30
C ASP A 10 22.75 -14.47 -29.16
N ASP A 11 23.24 -13.89 -28.05
CA ASP A 11 23.63 -14.60 -26.84
C ASP A 11 22.64 -14.40 -25.68
N PHE A 12 22.58 -15.38 -24.77
CA PHE A 12 21.80 -15.29 -23.54
C PHE A 12 22.61 -14.65 -22.42
N ILE A 13 22.06 -13.60 -21.79
CA ILE A 13 22.76 -12.83 -20.77
C ILE A 13 22.39 -13.31 -19.36
N CYS A 14 23.37 -13.86 -18.64
CA CYS A 14 23.19 -14.46 -17.31
C CYS A 14 22.86 -13.44 -16.21
N ARG A 15 21.57 -13.19 -16.03
CA ARG A 15 20.99 -12.48 -14.87
C ARG A 15 20.07 -13.42 -14.10
N LEU A 16 20.55 -13.96 -12.99
CA LEU A 16 19.82 -14.98 -12.22
C LEU A 16 18.69 -14.39 -11.36
N PHE A 17 18.87 -13.17 -10.86
CA PHE A 17 17.93 -12.56 -9.92
C PHE A 17 17.35 -11.27 -10.49
N PRO A 18 16.02 -11.09 -10.44
CA PRO A 18 15.42 -9.81 -10.72
C PRO A 18 15.66 -8.83 -9.55
N SER A 19 15.84 -7.56 -9.89
CA SER A 19 15.82 -6.45 -8.95
C SER A 19 14.38 -6.07 -8.61
N THR A 20 14.12 -5.65 -7.38
CA THR A 20 12.81 -5.11 -6.98
C THR A 20 12.48 -3.82 -7.73
N LEU A 21 13.50 -3.10 -8.20
CA LEU A 21 13.35 -1.92 -9.03
C LEU A 21 12.79 -2.24 -10.43
N ASP A 22 12.98 -3.46 -10.94
CA ASP A 22 12.32 -3.91 -12.19
C ASP A 22 10.80 -3.80 -12.05
N VAL A 23 10.28 -4.25 -10.90
CA VAL A 23 8.84 -4.27 -10.61
C VAL A 23 8.32 -2.86 -10.51
N LEU A 24 9.04 -2.01 -9.77
CA LEU A 24 8.63 -0.63 -9.53
C LEU A 24 8.62 0.19 -10.83
N PHE A 25 9.63 0.01 -11.69
CA PHE A 25 9.63 0.59 -13.02
C PHE A 25 8.46 0.10 -13.86
N ALA A 26 8.20 -1.21 -13.85
CA ALA A 26 7.09 -1.81 -14.60
C ALA A 26 5.71 -1.33 -14.10
N PHE A 27 5.61 -0.90 -12.84
CA PHE A 27 4.40 -0.35 -12.24
C PHE A 27 4.15 1.13 -12.51
N GLY A 28 5.04 1.84 -13.20
CA GLY A 28 4.80 3.25 -13.49
C GLY A 28 5.91 4.20 -13.03
N ASN A 29 6.78 3.75 -12.12
CA ASN A 29 7.71 4.64 -11.45
C ASN A 29 9.00 4.82 -12.27
N ASP A 30 9.05 5.88 -13.07
CA ASP A 30 10.17 6.14 -13.97
C ASP A 30 11.48 6.48 -13.21
N ALA A 31 11.40 6.91 -11.95
CA ALA A 31 12.59 7.17 -11.13
C ALA A 31 13.39 5.87 -10.85
N ALA A 32 12.72 4.71 -10.86
CA ALA A 32 13.39 3.42 -10.73
C ALA A 32 14.40 3.16 -11.87
N ALA A 33 14.16 3.69 -13.08
CA ALA A 33 15.08 3.53 -14.21
C ALA A 33 16.45 4.16 -13.94
N GLN A 34 16.48 5.29 -13.23
CA GLN A 34 17.74 5.98 -12.90
C GLN A 34 18.63 5.12 -11.99
N LEU A 35 18.02 4.39 -11.05
CA LEU A 35 18.72 3.49 -10.14
C LEU A 35 19.14 2.18 -10.82
N LEU A 36 18.47 1.80 -11.90
CA LEU A 36 18.73 0.59 -12.66
C LEU A 36 19.85 0.73 -13.70
N VAL A 37 20.34 1.94 -14.00
CA VAL A 37 21.35 2.18 -15.06
C VAL A 37 22.54 1.21 -14.99
N PRO A 38 23.23 1.00 -13.86
CA PRO A 38 24.36 0.08 -13.81
C PRO A 38 23.97 -1.37 -14.18
N GLU A 39 22.77 -1.79 -13.78
CA GLU A 39 22.26 -3.13 -14.04
C GLU A 39 21.79 -3.30 -15.50
N LEU A 40 21.17 -2.26 -16.07
CA LEU A 40 20.74 -2.22 -17.46
C LEU A 40 21.93 -2.22 -18.41
N ASP A 41 22.98 -1.48 -18.08
CA ASP A 41 24.23 -1.45 -18.85
C ASP A 41 24.99 -2.78 -18.75
N GLN A 42 24.92 -3.47 -17.59
CA GLN A 42 25.58 -4.75 -17.39
C GLN A 42 24.85 -5.92 -18.08
N TYR A 43 23.52 -5.96 -17.99
CA TYR A 43 22.73 -7.12 -18.42
C TYR A 43 21.85 -6.87 -19.65
N HIS A 44 21.83 -5.65 -20.20
CA HIS A 44 21.20 -5.30 -21.48
C HIS A 44 19.71 -5.70 -21.63
N TYR A 45 18.93 -5.63 -20.55
CA TYR A 45 17.52 -6.04 -20.52
C TYR A 45 16.53 -4.87 -20.58
N SER A 46 16.97 -3.68 -20.99
CA SER A 46 16.13 -2.47 -21.05
C SER A 46 14.91 -2.63 -21.97
N THR A 47 15.06 -3.32 -23.09
CA THR A 47 13.96 -3.62 -24.02
C THR A 47 12.94 -4.58 -23.41
N ASN A 48 13.38 -5.61 -22.68
CA ASN A 48 12.50 -6.51 -21.94
C ASN A 48 11.72 -5.76 -20.86
N LEU A 49 12.41 -4.88 -20.13
CA LEU A 49 11.81 -4.10 -19.05
C LEU A 49 10.78 -3.09 -19.59
N ALA A 50 11.09 -2.42 -20.70
CA ALA A 50 10.15 -1.54 -21.40
C ALA A 50 8.93 -2.30 -21.97
N ALA A 51 9.14 -3.50 -22.52
CA ALA A 51 8.04 -4.34 -23.00
C ALA A 51 7.11 -4.79 -21.84
N LEU A 52 7.69 -5.11 -20.68
CA LEU A 52 6.91 -5.42 -19.48
C LEU A 52 6.09 -4.21 -19.01
N ARG A 53 6.71 -3.01 -18.97
CA ARG A 53 6.01 -1.78 -18.64
C ARG A 53 4.83 -1.53 -19.60
N TYR A 54 5.05 -1.66 -20.90
CA TYR A 54 4.00 -1.52 -21.91
C TYR A 54 2.85 -2.51 -21.70
N LEU A 55 3.17 -3.78 -21.40
CA LEU A 55 2.14 -4.79 -21.13
C LEU A 55 1.32 -4.43 -19.89
N ILE A 56 1.97 -4.02 -18.80
CA ILE A 56 1.26 -3.66 -17.56
C ILE A 56 0.38 -2.44 -17.76
N ASP A 57 0.87 -1.41 -18.47
CA ASP A 57 0.10 -0.22 -18.77
C ASP A 57 -1.06 -0.48 -19.75
N SER A 58 -1.03 -1.59 -20.49
CA SER A 58 -2.12 -2.01 -21.38
C SER A 58 -3.28 -2.72 -20.66
N TYR A 59 -3.12 -3.07 -19.38
CA TYR A 59 -4.18 -3.70 -18.61
C TYR A 59 -5.32 -2.74 -18.32
N ASP A 60 -6.54 -3.19 -18.58
CA ASP A 60 -7.76 -2.42 -18.33
C ASP A 60 -8.28 -2.57 -16.90
N SER A 61 -9.35 -1.84 -16.59
CA SER A 61 -10.02 -1.90 -15.28
C SER A 61 -10.56 -3.30 -14.95
N GLY A 62 -10.85 -4.13 -15.96
CA GLY A 62 -11.26 -5.52 -15.76
C GLY A 62 -10.13 -6.36 -15.17
N PHE A 63 -8.90 -6.19 -15.65
CA PHE A 63 -7.73 -6.83 -15.05
C PHE A 63 -7.46 -6.32 -13.65
N TRP A 64 -7.42 -5.00 -13.44
CA TRP A 64 -7.10 -4.41 -12.13
C TRP A 64 -8.15 -4.72 -11.07
N GLY A 65 -9.43 -4.80 -11.44
CA GLY A 65 -10.54 -5.19 -10.56
C GLY A 65 -10.77 -6.71 -10.42
N SER A 66 -10.00 -7.55 -11.12
CA SER A 66 -10.29 -9.00 -11.16
C SER A 66 -10.06 -9.72 -9.83
N SER A 67 -9.12 -9.24 -9.01
CA SER A 67 -8.75 -9.86 -7.74
C SER A 67 -8.31 -8.83 -6.70
N ILE A 68 -8.45 -9.18 -5.42
CA ILE A 68 -7.97 -8.35 -4.30
C ILE A 68 -6.46 -8.06 -4.47
N TYR A 69 -5.70 -9.05 -4.96
CA TYR A 69 -4.28 -8.89 -5.26
C TYR A 69 -4.02 -7.80 -6.31
N ASN A 70 -4.73 -7.84 -7.44
CA ASN A 70 -4.56 -6.83 -8.48
C ASN A 70 -5.04 -5.44 -8.03
N MET A 71 -6.13 -5.36 -7.26
CA MET A 71 -6.62 -4.10 -6.70
C MET A 71 -5.60 -3.48 -5.72
N TRP A 72 -4.91 -4.32 -4.94
CA TRP A 72 -3.83 -3.86 -4.05
C TRP A 72 -2.64 -3.32 -4.86
N LEU A 73 -2.23 -4.05 -5.90
CA LEU A 73 -1.19 -3.59 -6.82
C LEU A 73 -1.56 -2.27 -7.51
N ASP A 74 -2.82 -2.13 -7.93
CA ASP A 74 -3.33 -0.90 -8.53
C ASP A 74 -3.31 0.27 -7.54
N SER A 75 -3.71 0.01 -6.29
CA SER A 75 -3.67 1.01 -5.22
C SER A 75 -2.25 1.55 -5.01
N ILE A 76 -1.22 0.71 -4.96
CA ILE A 76 0.17 1.19 -4.81
C ILE A 76 0.75 1.85 -6.07
N ARG A 77 0.17 1.63 -7.26
CA ARG A 77 0.55 2.38 -8.48
C ARG A 77 0.17 3.85 -8.39
N THR A 78 -0.85 4.20 -7.61
CA THR A 78 -1.26 5.61 -7.41
C THR A 78 -0.17 6.47 -6.74
N LEU A 79 0.81 5.84 -6.09
CA LEU A 79 1.97 6.52 -5.48
C LEU A 79 3.05 6.94 -6.49
N ASN A 80 2.85 6.64 -7.78
CA ASN A 80 3.75 7.12 -8.83
C ASN A 80 3.67 8.64 -8.97
N PRO A 81 4.77 9.31 -9.36
CA PRO A 81 4.75 10.75 -9.63
C PRO A 81 3.74 11.09 -10.74
N PRO A 82 2.87 12.09 -10.55
CA PRO A 82 2.01 12.57 -11.61
C PRO A 82 2.84 13.32 -12.65
N LEU A 83 2.29 13.46 -13.87
CA LEU A 83 2.92 14.21 -14.95
C LEU A 83 3.04 15.71 -14.64
N ASP A 84 2.06 16.25 -13.90
CA ASP A 84 2.05 17.63 -13.45
C ASP A 84 2.19 17.68 -11.93
N VAL A 85 3.30 18.27 -11.46
CA VAL A 85 3.58 18.49 -10.04
C VAL A 85 3.43 19.97 -9.65
N GLU A 86 3.11 20.86 -10.59
CA GLU A 86 3.12 22.30 -10.33
C GLU A 86 2.01 22.77 -9.40
N ASN A 87 0.89 22.04 -9.39
CA ASN A 87 -0.24 22.33 -8.50
C ASN A 87 -0.14 21.61 -7.15
N LEU A 88 0.90 20.81 -6.93
CA LEU A 88 1.09 20.09 -5.66
C LEU A 88 1.75 20.97 -4.59
N PRO A 89 1.55 20.62 -3.29
CA PRO A 89 2.29 21.19 -2.18
C PRO A 89 3.81 21.20 -2.42
N LYS A 90 4.49 22.25 -1.94
CA LYS A 90 5.92 22.50 -2.24
C LYS A 90 6.84 21.32 -1.98
N PHE A 91 6.60 20.55 -0.91
CA PHE A 91 7.42 19.39 -0.58
C PHE A 91 7.27 18.25 -1.61
N MET A 92 6.08 18.10 -2.20
CA MET A 92 5.79 17.08 -3.22
C MET A 92 6.40 17.40 -4.59
N LYS A 93 6.87 18.62 -4.82
CA LYS A 93 7.54 19.00 -6.08
C LYS A 93 8.96 18.47 -6.21
N THR A 94 9.50 17.85 -5.15
CA THR A 94 10.90 17.43 -5.10
C THR A 94 11.07 15.98 -5.53
N GLY A 95 12.17 15.66 -6.23
CA GLY A 95 12.51 14.27 -6.54
C GLY A 95 12.70 13.40 -5.29
N ALA A 96 13.19 13.99 -4.19
CA ALA A 96 13.38 13.29 -2.91
C ALA A 96 12.05 12.78 -2.32
N TRP A 97 10.96 13.56 -2.44
CA TRP A 97 9.63 13.13 -2.01
C TRP A 97 9.16 11.88 -2.76
N TRP A 98 9.28 11.91 -4.09
CA TRP A 98 8.89 10.79 -4.93
C TRP A 98 9.79 9.56 -4.79
N GLN A 99 11.09 9.77 -4.57
CA GLN A 99 12.00 8.68 -4.22
C GLN A 99 11.63 8.05 -2.87
N GLN A 100 11.16 8.84 -1.90
CA GLN A 100 10.69 8.29 -0.63
C GLN A 100 9.43 7.43 -0.81
N LYS A 101 8.53 7.75 -1.74
CA LYS A 101 7.36 6.90 -2.07
C LYS A 101 7.74 5.52 -2.59
N MET A 102 8.91 5.39 -3.24
CA MET A 102 9.43 4.09 -3.66
C MET A 102 9.55 3.12 -2.48
N ASN A 103 9.91 3.59 -1.28
CA ASN A 103 9.97 2.74 -0.09
C ASN A 103 8.60 2.17 0.27
N THR A 104 7.54 2.99 0.24
CA THR A 104 6.17 2.53 0.53
C THR A 104 5.70 1.52 -0.51
N GLN A 105 5.93 1.80 -1.80
CA GLN A 105 5.55 0.89 -2.89
C GLN A 105 6.29 -0.45 -2.79
N LEU A 106 7.60 -0.44 -2.54
CA LEU A 106 8.43 -1.65 -2.44
C LEU A 106 8.13 -2.44 -1.17
N ALA A 107 7.94 -1.78 -0.03
CA ALA A 107 7.57 -2.45 1.21
C ALA A 107 6.21 -3.14 1.04
N SER A 108 5.20 -2.42 0.55
CA SER A 108 3.87 -2.98 0.32
C SER A 108 3.88 -4.14 -0.68
N TRP A 109 4.62 -4.01 -1.79
CA TRP A 109 4.78 -5.10 -2.75
C TRP A 109 5.50 -6.32 -2.16
N THR A 110 6.54 -6.09 -1.36
CA THR A 110 7.31 -7.17 -0.73
C THR A 110 6.45 -7.92 0.29
N GLU A 111 5.72 -7.20 1.15
CA GLU A 111 4.78 -7.79 2.10
C GLU A 111 3.66 -8.54 1.38
N LEU A 112 3.07 -7.99 0.32
CA LEU A 112 2.04 -8.71 -0.45
C LEU A 112 2.56 -10.04 -1.04
N ARG A 113 3.83 -10.08 -1.44
CA ARG A 113 4.47 -11.31 -1.94
C ARG A 113 4.86 -12.28 -0.81
N HIS A 114 5.20 -11.75 0.37
CA HIS A 114 5.59 -12.51 1.55
C HIS A 114 4.38 -13.10 2.30
N ASP A 115 3.33 -12.29 2.53
CA ASP A 115 2.16 -12.60 3.36
C ASP A 115 1.09 -13.45 2.64
N ASN A 116 1.34 -13.78 1.36
CA ASN A 116 0.75 -14.99 0.77
C ASN A 116 1.38 -16.29 1.33
N LEU A 117 2.33 -16.20 2.28
CA LEU A 117 3.07 -17.35 2.79
C LEU A 117 3.27 -17.43 4.31
N LEU A 118 3.09 -16.38 5.14
CA LEU A 118 2.87 -16.46 6.62
C LEU A 118 2.81 -15.07 7.30
N TYR A 119 2.01 -14.94 8.37
CA TYR A 119 1.77 -13.71 9.16
C TYR A 119 2.88 -13.40 10.19
N ALA A 120 3.26 -12.12 10.34
CA ALA A 120 4.10 -11.63 11.45
C ALA A 120 3.31 -10.74 12.42
N LYS A 121 3.55 -10.92 13.74
CA LYS A 121 3.01 -10.08 14.82
C LYS A 121 3.97 -8.94 15.18
N GLN A 122 3.40 -7.77 15.47
CA GLN A 122 4.15 -6.59 15.90
C GLN A 122 4.75 -6.74 17.32
N SER A 123 5.94 -6.17 17.53
CA SER A 123 6.56 -6.07 18.86
C SER A 123 6.03 -4.87 19.64
N TYR A 124 5.63 -5.09 20.90
CA TYR A 124 5.14 -4.04 21.81
C TYR A 124 6.22 -3.64 22.82
N THR A 125 6.47 -2.34 22.98
CA THR A 125 7.26 -1.77 24.10
C THR A 125 6.37 -0.78 24.84
N ALA A 126 6.26 -0.92 26.17
CA ALA A 126 5.38 -0.10 27.00
C ALA A 126 5.97 1.32 27.21
N GLY A 127 5.16 2.35 26.94
CA GLY A 127 5.50 3.76 27.17
C GLY A 127 4.25 4.59 27.54
N TYR A 128 4.46 5.72 28.21
CA TYR A 128 3.44 6.63 28.78
C TYR A 128 2.36 7.09 27.78
N PRO A 129 1.15 7.50 28.24
CA PRO A 129 0.07 7.93 27.37
C PRO A 129 0.46 9.22 26.64
N CYS A 130 0.78 9.09 25.36
CA CYS A 130 0.87 10.22 24.44
C CYS A 130 -0.38 10.18 23.56
N SER A 131 -1.27 11.15 23.71
CA SER A 131 -2.15 11.54 22.60
C SER A 131 -1.26 12.25 21.57
N TYR A 132 -1.39 11.93 20.28
CA TYR A 132 -0.71 12.70 19.24
C TYR A 132 -1.59 13.91 18.89
N PRO A 133 -1.27 15.13 19.36
CA PRO A 133 -2.17 16.28 19.20
C PRO A 133 -2.31 16.71 17.74
N CYS A 134 -1.36 16.34 16.87
CA CYS A 134 -1.36 16.64 15.45
C CYS A 134 -1.02 15.37 14.65
N GLY A 135 -2.01 14.80 13.96
CA GLY A 135 -1.80 13.80 12.91
C GLY A 135 -1.60 14.48 11.56
N TYR A 136 -0.91 13.81 10.64
CA TYR A 136 -0.77 14.24 9.26
C TYR A 136 -1.10 13.04 8.36
N VAL A 137 -2.04 13.23 7.44
CA VAL A 137 -2.38 12.23 6.42
C VAL A 137 -1.66 12.62 5.14
N GLU A 138 -0.87 11.71 4.58
CA GLU A 138 -0.19 12.00 3.33
C GLU A 138 -1.21 12.22 2.20
N PRO A 139 -1.02 13.22 1.32
CA PRO A 139 -2.02 13.66 0.36
C PRO A 139 -2.05 12.76 -0.90
N PHE A 140 -2.48 11.51 -0.72
CA PHE A 140 -2.69 10.52 -1.79
C PHE A 140 -4.13 9.98 -1.75
N PRO A 141 -5.14 10.79 -2.07
CA PRO A 141 -6.54 10.37 -1.99
C PRO A 141 -6.83 9.14 -2.84
N GLU A 142 -6.20 9.00 -4.01
CA GLU A 142 -6.40 7.86 -4.91
C GLU A 142 -5.92 6.53 -4.29
N LEU A 143 -4.84 6.55 -3.50
CA LEU A 143 -4.38 5.37 -2.76
C LEU A 143 -5.47 4.89 -1.81
N TYR A 144 -6.00 5.81 -1.00
CA TYR A 144 -7.01 5.49 0.01
C TYR A 144 -8.35 5.10 -0.62
N GLN A 145 -8.74 5.74 -1.73
CA GLN A 145 -9.92 5.34 -2.49
C GLN A 145 -9.76 3.94 -3.10
N GLY A 146 -8.59 3.60 -3.64
CA GLY A 146 -8.30 2.25 -4.13
C GLY A 146 -8.40 1.19 -3.04
N LEU A 147 -7.89 1.48 -1.84
CA LEU A 147 -8.00 0.61 -0.67
C LEU A 147 -9.45 0.49 -0.16
N SER A 148 -10.22 1.56 -0.23
CA SER A 148 -11.65 1.56 0.11
C SER A 148 -12.46 0.67 -0.84
N GLU A 149 -12.26 0.82 -2.15
CA GLU A 149 -12.94 -0.02 -3.15
C GLU A 149 -12.50 -1.48 -3.04
N LEU A 150 -11.24 -1.74 -2.70
CA LEU A 150 -10.74 -3.08 -2.37
C LEU A 150 -11.49 -3.66 -1.16
N ALA A 151 -11.62 -2.90 -0.07
CA ALA A 151 -12.29 -3.34 1.15
C ALA A 151 -13.75 -3.71 0.87
N LYS A 152 -14.47 -2.83 0.17
CA LYS A 152 -15.84 -3.04 -0.28
C LYS A 152 -15.98 -4.28 -1.18
N THR A 153 -15.11 -4.41 -2.18
CA THR A 153 -15.12 -5.57 -3.09
C THR A 153 -14.85 -6.87 -2.34
N ALA A 154 -13.90 -6.87 -1.40
CA ALA A 154 -13.58 -8.03 -0.59
C ALA A 154 -14.75 -8.41 0.32
N ARG A 155 -15.37 -7.43 1.00
CA ARG A 155 -16.59 -7.60 1.79
C ARG A 155 -17.69 -8.29 0.99
N ASP A 156 -17.99 -7.80 -0.21
CA ASP A 156 -19.05 -8.35 -1.06
C ASP A 156 -18.73 -9.78 -1.51
N LYS A 157 -17.46 -10.08 -1.81
CA LYS A 157 -17.04 -11.46 -2.11
C LYS A 157 -17.24 -12.38 -0.92
N PHE A 158 -16.81 -11.98 0.28
CA PHE A 158 -16.98 -12.80 1.49
C PHE A 158 -18.43 -12.92 1.94
N ALA A 159 -19.27 -11.90 1.69
CA ALA A 159 -20.70 -11.97 1.97
C ALA A 159 -21.39 -13.09 1.18
N ASN A 160 -20.92 -13.35 -0.05
CA ASN A 160 -21.46 -14.38 -0.95
C ASN A 160 -20.84 -15.78 -0.74
N ILE A 161 -19.76 -15.88 0.04
CA ILE A 161 -19.16 -17.17 0.40
C ILE A 161 -19.91 -17.78 1.59
N SER A 162 -20.13 -19.09 1.54
CA SER A 162 -20.68 -19.86 2.66
C SER A 162 -19.58 -20.16 3.67
N PHE A 163 -19.82 -19.80 4.92
CA PHE A 163 -18.95 -20.11 6.05
C PHE A 163 -19.64 -21.12 6.97
N SER A 164 -18.89 -22.10 7.47
CA SER A 164 -19.38 -23.01 8.50
C SER A 164 -19.57 -22.32 9.86
N ASP A 165 -18.78 -21.28 10.12
CA ASP A 165 -18.81 -20.47 11.34
C ASP A 165 -19.40 -19.09 11.01
N SER A 166 -20.59 -18.79 11.55
CA SER A 166 -21.26 -17.51 11.34
C SER A 166 -20.60 -16.36 12.10
N SER A 167 -19.92 -16.63 13.21
CA SER A 167 -19.17 -15.61 13.96
C SER A 167 -17.97 -15.16 13.12
N LEU A 168 -17.19 -16.10 12.60
CA LEU A 168 -16.05 -15.80 11.74
C LEU A 168 -16.46 -15.00 10.50
N LYS A 169 -17.60 -15.34 9.87
CA LYS A 169 -18.13 -14.57 8.75
C LYS A 169 -18.42 -13.12 9.15
N THR A 170 -19.05 -12.93 10.30
CA THR A 170 -19.38 -11.59 10.81
C THR A 170 -18.11 -10.79 11.07
N ASP A 171 -17.11 -11.38 11.74
CA ASP A 171 -15.84 -10.71 12.04
C ASP A 171 -15.10 -10.27 10.76
N ILE A 172 -15.11 -11.09 9.71
CA ILE A 172 -14.49 -10.76 8.42
C ILE A 172 -15.23 -9.60 7.74
N LEU A 173 -16.57 -9.62 7.73
CA LEU A 173 -17.37 -8.56 7.11
C LEU A 173 -17.20 -7.24 7.86
N ASP A 174 -17.25 -7.28 9.19
CA ASP A 174 -17.05 -6.12 10.06
C ASP A 174 -15.65 -5.51 9.88
N TYR A 175 -14.62 -6.35 9.69
CA TYR A 175 -13.28 -5.88 9.37
C TYR A 175 -13.24 -5.08 8.07
N TYR A 176 -13.86 -5.58 6.99
CA TYR A 176 -13.87 -4.87 5.72
C TYR A 176 -14.74 -3.61 5.75
N ASP A 177 -15.87 -3.63 6.46
CA ASP A 177 -16.70 -2.45 6.70
C ASP A 177 -15.90 -1.36 7.44
N MET A 178 -15.13 -1.75 8.45
CA MET A 178 -14.24 -0.83 9.16
C MET A 178 -13.11 -0.32 8.26
N LEU A 179 -12.45 -1.19 7.49
CA LEU A 179 -11.35 -0.81 6.58
C LEU A 179 -11.83 0.21 5.53
N GLU A 180 -13.00 -0.03 4.93
CA GLU A 180 -13.64 0.90 3.99
C GLU A 180 -13.87 2.28 4.64
N ASN A 181 -14.46 2.31 5.84
CA ASN A 181 -14.73 3.57 6.54
C ASN A 181 -13.45 4.35 6.88
N ILE A 182 -12.42 3.66 7.38
CA ILE A 182 -11.12 4.27 7.71
C ILE A 182 -10.49 4.87 6.45
N THR A 183 -10.42 4.10 5.37
CA THR A 183 -9.78 4.52 4.12
C THR A 183 -10.57 5.63 3.42
N ASN A 184 -11.90 5.63 3.44
CA ASN A 184 -12.72 6.75 2.98
C ASN A 184 -12.46 8.05 3.76
N THR A 185 -12.29 7.95 5.08
CA THR A 185 -11.97 9.11 5.92
C THR A 185 -10.57 9.63 5.59
N LEU A 186 -9.58 8.75 5.45
CA LEU A 186 -8.23 9.12 5.03
C LEU A 186 -8.20 9.75 3.64
N ALA A 187 -8.98 9.23 2.68
CA ALA A 187 -9.11 9.82 1.35
C ALA A 187 -9.66 11.25 1.40
N THR A 188 -10.67 11.48 2.24
CA THR A 188 -11.28 12.81 2.42
C THR A 188 -10.28 13.80 3.00
N ILE A 189 -9.53 13.41 4.04
CA ILE A 189 -8.49 14.26 4.63
C ILE A 189 -7.35 14.50 3.64
N ALA A 190 -6.90 13.47 2.92
CA ALA A 190 -5.84 13.58 1.92
C ALA A 190 -6.20 14.54 0.77
N GLN A 191 -7.47 14.54 0.33
CA GLN A 191 -7.96 15.48 -0.67
C GLN A 191 -7.94 16.92 -0.14
N LYS A 192 -8.39 17.14 1.10
CA LYS A 192 -8.32 18.46 1.75
C LYS A 192 -6.90 18.99 1.88
N GLU A 193 -5.93 18.12 2.17
CA GLU A 193 -4.51 18.48 2.22
C GLU A 193 -3.99 18.96 0.85
N LEU A 194 -4.48 18.38 -0.27
CA LEU A 194 -4.17 18.87 -1.62
C LEU A 194 -4.85 20.20 -1.92
N ASP A 195 -6.11 20.36 -1.49
CA ASP A 195 -6.93 21.55 -1.74
C ASP A 195 -6.54 22.73 -0.81
N GLY A 196 -5.69 22.48 0.20
CA GLY A 196 -5.31 23.47 1.20
C GLY A 196 -6.44 23.80 2.17
N GLU A 197 -7.40 22.90 2.33
CA GLU A 197 -8.54 23.02 3.24
C GLU A 197 -8.22 22.41 4.62
N PRO A 198 -8.54 23.09 5.72
CA PRO A 198 -8.32 22.52 7.05
C PRO A 198 -9.31 21.37 7.34
N PRO A 199 -8.88 20.32 8.08
CA PRO A 199 -9.79 19.28 8.54
C PRO A 199 -10.84 19.82 9.53
N ASN A 200 -12.01 19.22 9.55
CA ASN A 200 -13.08 19.55 10.49
C ASN A 200 -12.86 18.87 11.86
N SER A 201 -13.74 19.12 12.83
CA SER A 201 -13.62 18.57 14.19
C SER A 201 -13.61 17.04 14.23
N ASP A 202 -14.40 16.40 13.37
CA ASP A 202 -14.57 14.95 13.36
C ASP A 202 -13.33 14.29 12.74
N GLU A 203 -12.78 14.89 11.70
CA GLU A 203 -11.52 14.48 11.05
C GLU A 203 -10.31 14.68 11.97
N ILE A 204 -10.26 15.78 12.72
CA ILE A 204 -9.23 16.00 13.74
C ILE A 204 -9.33 14.93 14.83
N SER A 205 -10.55 14.66 15.32
CA SER A 205 -10.79 13.63 16.33
C SER A 205 -10.39 12.25 15.82
N PHE A 206 -10.77 11.91 14.58
CA PHE A 206 -10.35 10.69 13.90
C PHE A 206 -8.82 10.56 13.87
N MET A 207 -8.08 11.60 13.48
CA MET A 207 -6.62 11.55 13.47
C MET A 207 -6.02 11.39 14.87
N GLN A 208 -6.61 12.04 15.88
CA GLN A 208 -6.18 11.91 17.28
C GLN A 208 -6.45 10.50 17.84
N GLU A 209 -7.48 9.81 17.33
CA GLU A 209 -7.85 8.44 17.68
C GLU A 209 -7.09 7.36 16.88
N MET A 210 -6.08 7.75 16.08
CA MET A 210 -5.24 6.80 15.34
C MET A 210 -4.63 5.75 16.27
N ILE A 211 -3.93 6.20 17.30
CA ILE A 211 -3.41 5.38 18.39
C ILE A 211 -3.57 6.18 19.68
N PHE A 212 -4.24 5.60 20.66
CA PHE A 212 -4.27 6.12 22.02
C PHE A 212 -4.14 4.98 23.01
N ARG A 213 -3.79 5.32 24.26
CA ARG A 213 -3.67 4.33 25.33
C ARG A 213 -4.91 4.41 26.20
N SER A 214 -5.68 3.33 26.30
CA SER A 214 -6.83 3.27 27.20
C SER A 214 -6.38 3.23 28.67
N GLY A 215 -7.30 3.49 29.59
CA GLY A 215 -7.03 3.53 31.03
C GLY A 215 -6.44 2.24 31.63
N TYR A 216 -6.53 1.10 30.92
CA TYR A 216 -5.95 -0.18 31.31
C TYR A 216 -4.55 -0.43 30.77
N GLY A 217 -3.94 0.58 30.15
CA GLY A 217 -2.59 0.49 29.60
C GLY A 217 -2.49 -0.25 28.26
N VAL A 218 -3.63 -0.58 27.64
CA VAL A 218 -3.75 -1.23 26.32
C VAL A 218 -3.70 -0.16 25.23
N MET A 219 -2.91 -0.39 24.18
CA MET A 219 -2.96 0.44 22.97
C MET A 219 -4.26 0.16 22.22
N ASP A 220 -5.01 1.21 21.94
CA ASP A 220 -6.29 1.23 21.25
C ASP A 220 -6.25 2.30 20.15
N GLY A 221 -7.31 2.43 19.37
CA GLY A 221 -7.39 3.34 18.23
C GLY A 221 -7.64 2.59 16.92
N TRP A 222 -8.08 3.33 15.90
CA TRP A 222 -8.48 2.70 14.64
C TRP A 222 -7.31 2.04 13.91
N TYR A 223 -6.07 2.51 14.10
CA TYR A 223 -4.89 1.91 13.47
C TYR A 223 -4.63 0.48 13.96
N ILE A 224 -4.79 0.22 15.26
CA ILE A 224 -4.54 -1.11 15.82
C ILE A 224 -5.58 -2.12 15.30
N LYS A 225 -6.81 -1.64 15.01
CA LYS A 225 -7.87 -2.48 14.43
C LYS A 225 -7.59 -2.93 12.99
N LEU A 226 -6.71 -2.22 12.26
CA LEU A 226 -6.26 -2.66 10.93
C LEU A 226 -5.41 -3.95 11.00
N LEU A 227 -4.89 -4.31 12.17
CA LEU A 227 -4.19 -5.58 12.36
C LEU A 227 -5.23 -6.71 12.54
N TYR A 228 -5.56 -7.40 11.46
CA TYR A 228 -6.49 -8.53 11.51
C TYR A 228 -5.96 -9.64 12.44
N GLY A 229 -6.74 -10.01 13.46
CA GLY A 229 -6.41 -11.09 14.39
C GLY A 229 -7.41 -11.21 15.54
N PRO A 230 -7.52 -12.38 16.19
CA PRO A 230 -8.45 -12.57 17.30
C PRO A 230 -8.11 -11.58 18.42
N SER A 231 -9.18 -10.97 18.94
CA SER A 231 -9.21 -10.00 20.02
C SER A 231 -8.09 -10.19 21.06
N TYR A 232 -7.47 -9.07 21.41
CA TYR A 232 -6.42 -8.84 22.41
C TYR A 232 -6.40 -9.81 23.59
N THR A 233 -5.93 -11.02 23.38
CA THR A 233 -5.45 -11.90 24.45
C THR A 233 -3.98 -11.59 24.61
N VAL A 234 -3.69 -10.75 25.61
CA VAL A 234 -2.35 -10.54 26.12
C VAL A 234 -1.75 -11.92 26.38
N PRO A 235 -0.63 -12.31 25.74
CA PRO A 235 0.05 -13.55 26.10
C PRO A 235 0.45 -13.44 27.58
N ARG A 236 -0.17 -14.26 28.43
CA ARG A 236 0.35 -14.49 29.77
C ARG A 236 1.62 -15.31 29.58
N TRP A 237 2.76 -14.65 29.69
CA TRP A 237 4.06 -15.31 29.75
C TRP A 237 4.08 -16.21 31.01
N SER A 238 4.25 -17.51 30.80
CA SER A 238 4.74 -18.45 31.80
C SER A 238 6.16 -18.82 31.45
#